data_AF-A0A949NF66-F1
#
_entry.id   AF-A0A949NF66-F1
#
_cell.length_a   1.000
_cell.length_b   1.000
_cell.length_c   1.000
_cell.angle_alpha   90.00
_cell.angle_beta   90.00
_cell.angle_gamma   90.00
#
_symmetry.space_group_name_H-M   'P 1'
#
loop_
_entity.id
_entity.type
_entity.pdbx_description
1 polymer ?
#
loop_
_entity_poly.entity_id
_entity_poly.type
_entity_poly.pdbx_seq_one_letter_code
_entity_poly.pdbx_strand_id
1 'polypeptide(L)'
;MRRKKNNGGWTLIELVIVIVILGLIAAVTVPAYMNMTDSAEINACQAAQATIRSSVSIYYAKHKGVLPDNLTTSMFMNAQIPLCSTTGTISYTKTTDSTFTVSCSVTDHNTAVSSP
;
A
#
# COMPACT_ATOMS: atom_id res chain seq x y z
N MET A 1 59.40 7.89 -26.85
CA MET A 1 58.30 7.09 -27.43
C MET A 1 56.96 7.58 -26.88
N ARG A 2 56.10 8.18 -27.70
CA ARG A 2 54.73 8.59 -27.31
C ARG A 2 53.76 7.45 -27.62
N ARG A 3 53.15 6.85 -26.60
CA ARG A 3 52.09 5.84 -26.78
C ARG A 3 50.83 6.52 -27.32
N LYS A 4 50.34 6.07 -28.48
CA LYS A 4 49.02 6.45 -29.01
C LYS A 4 47.98 5.88 -28.04
N LYS A 5 47.18 6.74 -27.41
CA LYS A 5 46.06 6.34 -26.55
C LYS A 5 44.95 5.85 -27.49
N ASN A 6 44.61 4.57 -27.40
CA ASN A 6 43.53 3.98 -28.17
C ASN A 6 42.20 4.50 -27.59
N ASN A 7 41.71 5.63 -28.11
CA ASN A 7 40.35 6.08 -27.83
C ASN A 7 39.40 5.23 -28.67
N GLY A 8 39.15 4.00 -28.21
CA GLY A 8 38.10 3.14 -28.75
C GLY A 8 36.75 3.77 -28.42
N GLY A 9 36.18 4.47 -29.39
CA GLY A 9 34.80 4.94 -29.31
C GLY A 9 33.85 3.75 -29.39
N TRP A 10 32.83 3.76 -28.54
CA TRP A 10 31.71 2.82 -28.61
C TRP A 10 31.02 2.98 -29.96
N THR A 11 30.70 1.86 -30.60
CA THR A 11 30.01 1.90 -31.89
C THR A 11 28.54 2.31 -31.67
N LEU A 12 27.95 3.09 -32.57
CA LEU A 12 26.53 3.47 -32.45
C LEU A 12 25.63 2.23 -32.41
N ILE A 13 26.01 1.15 -33.10
CA ILE A 13 25.29 -0.12 -33.10
C ILE A 13 25.30 -0.81 -31.73
N GLU A 14 26.40 -0.70 -30.98
CA GLU A 14 26.53 -1.26 -29.63
C GLU A 14 25.56 -0.60 -28.66
N LEU A 15 25.32 0.71 -28.80
CA LEU A 15 24.31 1.39 -27.99
C LEU A 15 22.88 1.04 -28.43
N VAL A 16 22.64 0.86 -29.74
CA VAL A 16 21.33 0.49 -30.28
C VAL A 16 20.91 -0.92 -29.84
N ILE A 17 21.80 -1.91 -29.87
CA ILE A 17 21.44 -3.27 -29.43
C ILE A 17 21.14 -3.33 -27.92
N VAL A 18 21.84 -2.53 -27.11
CA VAL A 18 21.62 -2.48 -25.66
C VAL A 18 20.23 -1.94 -25.34
N ILE A 19 19.80 -0.83 -25.96
CA ILE A 19 18.45 -0.29 -25.72
C ILE A 19 17.35 -1.23 -26.23
N VAL A 20 17.61 -1.99 -27.29
CA VAL A 20 16.67 -3.02 -27.80
C VAL A 20 16.51 -4.14 -26.77
N ILE A 21 17.61 -4.65 -26.22
CA ILE A 21 17.56 -5.70 -25.18
C ILE A 21 16.88 -5.18 -23.91
N LEU A 22 17.22 -3.96 -23.46
CA LEU A 22 16.57 -3.33 -22.30
C LEU A 22 15.07 -3.12 -22.53
N GLY A 23 14.66 -2.77 -23.75
CA GLY A 23 13.24 -2.64 -24.13
C GLY A 23 12.48 -3.96 -24.05
N LEU A 24 13.08 -5.06 -24.50
CA LEU A 24 12.48 -6.40 -24.42
C LEU A 24 12.27 -6.86 -22.97
N ILE A 25 13.29 -6.67 -22.12
CA ILE A 25 13.20 -7.05 -20.70
C ILE A 25 12.19 -6.16 -19.97
N ALA A 26 12.18 -4.85 -20.24
CA ALA A 26 11.25 -3.91 -19.63
C ALA A 26 9.79 -4.23 -19.98
N ALA A 27 9.49 -4.65 -21.22
CA ALA A 27 8.14 -4.97 -21.66
C ALA A 27 7.49 -6.09 -20.82
N VAL A 28 8.27 -7.10 -20.39
CA VAL A 28 7.77 -8.20 -19.55
C VAL A 28 7.77 -7.82 -18.06
N THR A 29 8.73 -7.00 -17.63
CA THR A 29 8.97 -6.73 -16.20
C THR A 29 8.03 -5.67 -15.62
N VAL A 30 7.69 -4.63 -16.41
CA VAL A 30 6.82 -3.53 -15.96
C VAL A 30 5.47 -3.99 -15.38
N PRO A 31 4.66 -4.84 -16.06
CA PRO A 31 3.36 -5.25 -15.50
C PRO A 31 3.50 -6.09 -14.22
N ALA A 32 4.54 -6.92 -14.11
CA ALA A 32 4.79 -7.69 -12.90
C ALA A 32 5.16 -6.77 -11.72
N TYR A 33 5.97 -5.74 -11.96
CA TYR A 33 6.36 -4.77 -10.94
C TYR A 33 5.16 -3.99 -10.39
N MET A 34 4.25 -3.52 -11.26
CA MET A 34 3.04 -2.80 -10.83
C MET A 34 2.14 -3.67 -9.93
N ASN A 35 1.90 -4.93 -10.30
CA ASN A 35 1.11 -5.84 -9.47
C ASN A 35 1.77 -6.12 -8.10
N MET A 36 3.11 -6.20 -8.07
CA MET A 36 3.86 -6.39 -6.82
C MET A 36 3.78 -5.16 -5.91
N THR A 37 3.84 -3.94 -6.46
CA THR A 37 3.68 -2.71 -5.67
C THR A 37 2.28 -2.60 -5.08
N ASP A 38 1.25 -2.90 -5.86
CA ASP A 38 -0.14 -2.85 -5.41
C ASP A 38 -0.39 -3.89 -4.30
N SER A 39 0.11 -5.11 -4.50
CA SER A 39 0.02 -6.17 -3.48
C SER A 39 0.81 -5.83 -2.21
N ALA A 40 1.99 -5.23 -2.34
CA ALA A 40 2.78 -4.79 -1.20
C ALA A 40 2.06 -3.70 -0.39
N GLU A 41 1.38 -2.78 -1.06
CA GLU A 41 0.60 -1.72 -0.42
C GLU A 41 -0.63 -2.27 0.31
N ILE A 42 -1.36 -3.22 -0.30
CA ILE A 42 -2.47 -3.93 0.35
C ILE A 42 -1.98 -4.68 1.59
N ASN A 43 -0.85 -5.41 1.47
CA ASN A 43 -0.27 -6.15 2.58
C ASN A 43 0.18 -5.22 3.72
N ALA A 44 0.74 -4.05 3.41
CA ALA A 44 1.11 -3.06 4.41
C ALA A 44 -0.12 -2.53 5.17
N CYS A 45 -1.22 -2.26 4.45
CA CYS A 45 -2.48 -1.85 5.06
C CYS A 45 -3.06 -2.93 5.99
N GLN A 46 -3.04 -4.21 5.56
CA GLN A 46 -3.49 -5.34 6.38
C GLN A 46 -2.62 -5.53 7.64
N ALA A 47 -1.29 -5.40 7.52
CA ALA A 47 -0.37 -5.52 8.65
C ALA A 47 -0.60 -4.40 9.69
N ALA A 48 -0.81 -3.17 9.22
CA ALA A 48 -1.19 -2.06 10.09
C ALA A 48 -2.55 -2.33 10.78
N GLN A 49 -3.50 -2.96 10.08
CA GLN A 49 -4.82 -3.29 10.65
C GLN A 49 -4.71 -4.31 11.77
N ALA A 50 -3.90 -5.36 11.56
CA ALA A 50 -3.60 -6.34 12.57
C ALA A 50 -2.95 -5.71 13.82
N THR A 51 -2.06 -4.73 13.61
CA THR A 51 -1.38 -4.01 14.69
C THR A 51 -2.36 -3.20 15.54
N ILE A 52 -3.29 -2.47 14.91
CA ILE A 52 -4.32 -1.72 15.64
C ILE A 52 -5.27 -2.67 16.37
N ARG A 53 -5.71 -3.75 15.72
CA ARG A 53 -6.56 -4.76 16.36
C ARG A 53 -5.90 -5.36 17.59
N SER A 54 -4.62 -5.70 17.50
CA SER A 54 -3.83 -6.18 18.63
C SER A 54 -3.79 -5.15 19.75
N SER A 55 -3.50 -3.89 19.42
CA SER A 55 -3.44 -2.78 20.39
C SER A 55 -4.77 -2.56 21.11
N VAL A 56 -5.88 -2.60 20.38
CA VAL A 56 -7.24 -2.50 20.93
C VAL A 56 -7.57 -3.71 21.80
N SER A 57 -7.23 -4.92 21.38
CA SER A 57 -7.47 -6.14 22.17
C SER A 57 -6.72 -6.09 23.52
N ILE A 58 -5.50 -5.57 23.52
CA ILE A 58 -4.70 -5.34 24.73
C ILE A 58 -5.37 -4.27 25.60
N TYR A 59 -5.85 -3.18 25.01
CA TYR A 59 -6.58 -2.14 25.72
C TYR A 59 -7.84 -2.71 26.39
N TYR A 60 -8.65 -3.45 25.64
CA TYR A 60 -9.88 -4.08 26.10
C TYR A 60 -9.61 -5.01 27.30
N ALA A 61 -8.56 -5.83 27.22
CA ALA A 61 -8.14 -6.70 28.32
C ALA A 61 -7.73 -5.89 29.57
N LYS A 62 -7.02 -4.76 29.39
CA LYS A 62 -6.58 -3.89 30.49
C LYS A 62 -7.72 -3.11 31.15
N HIS A 63 -8.75 -2.75 30.39
CA HIS A 63 -9.85 -1.89 30.85
C HIS A 63 -11.12 -2.67 31.17
N LYS A 64 -10.99 -3.92 31.61
CA LYS A 64 -12.12 -4.77 32.05
C LYS A 64 -13.22 -4.92 30.98
N GLY A 65 -12.84 -4.98 29.72
CA GLY A 65 -13.76 -5.13 28.61
C GLY A 65 -14.41 -3.82 28.14
N VAL A 66 -13.79 -2.67 28.41
CA VAL A 66 -14.20 -1.38 27.86
C VAL A 66 -13.35 -1.05 26.62
N LEU A 67 -14.00 -0.65 25.54
CA LEU A 67 -13.35 -0.16 24.32
C LEU A 67 -12.99 1.33 24.45
N PRO A 68 -12.00 1.84 23.70
CA PRO A 68 -11.72 3.28 23.66
C PRO A 68 -12.93 4.10 23.19
N ASP A 69 -13.12 5.32 23.71
CA ASP A 69 -14.32 6.17 23.54
C ASP A 69 -14.68 6.55 22.08
N ASN A 70 -13.90 6.13 21.09
CA ASN A 70 -14.15 6.37 19.67
C ASN A 70 -14.12 5.09 18.83
N LEU A 71 -14.14 3.93 19.47
CA LEU A 71 -14.14 2.63 18.80
C LEU A 71 -15.34 1.82 19.26
N THR A 72 -16.32 1.68 18.39
CA THR A 72 -17.50 0.85 18.66
C THR A 72 -17.17 -0.62 18.41
N THR A 73 -17.92 -1.51 19.05
CA THR A 73 -17.77 -2.96 18.87
C THR A 73 -17.97 -3.37 17.40
N SER A 74 -18.85 -2.67 16.66
CA SER A 74 -19.03 -2.88 15.22
C SER A 74 -17.79 -2.49 14.42
N MET A 75 -17.13 -1.39 14.76
CA MET A 75 -15.89 -0.97 14.09
C MET A 75 -14.74 -1.96 14.28
N PHE A 76 -14.67 -2.61 15.46
CA PHE A 76 -13.65 -3.61 15.78
C PHE A 76 -13.95 -4.99 15.14
N MET A 77 -15.20 -5.47 15.24
CA MET A 77 -15.59 -6.81 14.75
C MET A 77 -15.73 -6.87 13.23
N ASN A 78 -16.16 -5.79 12.58
CA ASN A 78 -16.46 -5.78 11.14
C ASN A 78 -15.29 -5.33 10.26
N ALA A 79 -14.06 -5.28 10.79
CA ALA A 79 -12.89 -4.82 10.02
C ALA A 79 -12.98 -3.38 9.48
N GLN A 80 -13.85 -2.53 10.05
CA GLN A 80 -14.06 -1.13 9.63
C GLN A 80 -12.98 -0.17 10.15
N ILE A 81 -11.74 -0.63 10.22
CA ILE A 81 -10.58 0.23 10.43
C ILE A 81 -9.87 0.30 9.09
N PRO A 82 -10.24 1.23 8.18
CA PRO A 82 -9.46 1.46 6.98
C PRO A 82 -8.13 2.04 7.43
N LEU A 83 -7.07 1.55 6.82
CA LEU A 83 -5.76 2.14 6.96
C LEU A 83 -5.36 2.63 5.60
N CYS A 84 -5.05 3.91 5.54
CA CYS A 84 -4.40 4.48 4.38
C CYS A 84 -2.91 4.17 4.45
N SER A 85 -2.35 3.86 3.28
CA SER A 85 -0.93 4.03 2.99
C SER A 85 -0.44 5.40 3.48
N THR A 86 0.87 5.53 3.75
CA THR A 86 1.52 6.75 4.31
C THR A 86 1.24 8.05 3.56
N THR A 87 0.67 7.98 2.35
CA THR A 87 0.31 9.11 1.48
C THR A 87 -1.18 9.47 1.49
N GLY A 88 -2.05 8.70 2.17
CA GLY A 88 -3.50 8.90 2.19
C GLY A 88 -4.06 9.41 3.51
N THR A 89 -5.13 10.19 3.45
CA THR A 89 -5.85 10.67 4.64
C THR A 89 -7.07 9.79 4.92
N ILE A 90 -7.23 9.35 6.17
CA ILE A 90 -8.45 8.64 6.61
C ILE A 90 -9.51 9.68 6.97
N SER A 91 -10.70 9.53 6.39
CA SER A 91 -11.86 10.36 6.70
C SER A 91 -12.97 9.52 7.30
N TYR A 92 -13.58 10.02 8.38
CA TYR A 92 -14.73 9.41 9.04
C TYR A 92 -15.95 10.27 8.75
N THR A 93 -17.00 9.68 8.17
CA THR A 93 -18.28 10.37 7.95
C THR A 93 -19.37 9.61 8.70
N LYS A 94 -20.03 10.30 9.64
CA LYS A 94 -21.22 9.78 10.33
C LYS A 94 -22.40 9.89 9.36
N THR A 95 -22.97 8.75 8.95
CA THR A 95 -24.07 8.70 7.97
C THR A 95 -25.43 8.58 8.67
N THR A 96 -25.50 7.93 9.84
CA THR A 96 -26.70 7.83 10.69
C THR A 96 -26.31 7.49 12.14
N ASP A 97 -27.24 7.44 13.09
CA ASP A 97 -26.97 7.25 14.53
C ASP A 97 -26.30 5.93 14.94
N SER A 98 -26.00 5.04 13.99
CA SER A 98 -25.23 3.81 14.25
C SER A 98 -24.31 3.38 13.09
N THR A 99 -24.19 4.21 12.05
CA THR A 99 -23.45 3.89 10.82
C THR A 99 -22.39 4.94 10.55
N PHE A 100 -21.14 4.47 10.53
CA PHE A 100 -19.95 5.24 10.18
C PHE A 100 -19.38 4.68 8.89
N THR A 101 -19.26 5.53 7.87
CA THR A 101 -18.48 5.22 6.67
C THR A 101 -17.08 5.75 6.87
N VAL A 102 -16.10 4.87 6.78
CA VAL A 102 -14.69 5.24 6.89
C VAL A 102 -14.06 5.09 5.51
N SER A 103 -13.50 6.16 4.99
CA SER A 103 -12.99 6.25 3.61
C SER A 103 -11.53 6.66 3.60
N CYS A 104 -10.74 6.03 2.73
CA CYS A 104 -9.37 6.44 2.47
C CYS A 104 -9.29 7.40 1.27
N SER A 105 -8.43 8.43 1.32
CA SER A 105 -8.26 9.36 0.19
C SER A 105 -7.57 8.75 -1.03
N VAL A 106 -7.07 7.52 -0.91
CA VAL A 106 -6.47 6.76 -2.01
C VAL A 106 -7.54 5.80 -2.54
N THR A 107 -7.95 5.99 -3.80
CA THR A 107 -9.17 5.43 -4.40
C THR A 107 -9.23 3.90 -4.39
N ASP A 108 -8.08 3.24 -4.53
CA ASP A 108 -7.98 1.77 -4.62
C ASP A 108 -7.79 1.08 -3.26
N HIS A 109 -7.67 1.87 -2.19
CA HIS A 109 -7.49 1.40 -0.80
C HIS A 109 -8.74 1.58 0.05
N ASN A 110 -9.82 2.05 -0.56
CA ASN A 110 -11.10 2.13 0.11
C ASN A 110 -11.72 0.72 0.12
N THR A 111 -11.44 -0.07 1.15
CA THR A 111 -12.18 -1.31 1.37
C THR A 111 -13.63 -0.95 1.65
N ALA A 112 -14.50 -1.20 0.67
CA ALA A 112 -15.94 -1.09 0.88
C ALA A 112 -16.33 -2.08 1.98
N VAL A 113 -16.53 -1.59 3.21
CA VAL A 113 -17.13 -2.40 4.24
C VAL A 113 -18.63 -2.37 4.05
N SER A 114 -19.12 -3.27 3.19
CA SER A 114 -20.53 -3.61 3.16
C SER A 114 -20.82 -4.52 4.36
N SER A 115 -21.52 -3.99 5.36
CA SER A 115 -22.18 -4.81 6.38
C SER A 115 -23.19 -5.77 5.72
N PRO A 116 -23.37 -7.01 6.19
CA PRO A 116 -24.64 -7.71 6.02
C PRO A 116 -25.76 -7.00 6.82
#